data_AF-A0AAW1C026-F1
#
_entry.id   AF-A0AAW1C026-F1
#
_cell.length_a   1.000
_cell.length_b   1.000
_cell.length_c   1.000
_cell.angle_alpha   90.00
_cell.angle_beta   90.00
_cell.angle_gamma   90.00
#
_symmetry.space_group_name_H-M   'P 1'
#
loop_
_entity.id
_entity.type
_entity.pdbx_description
1 polymer ?
#
loop_
_entity_poly.entity_id
_entity_poly.type
_entity_poly.pdbx_seq_one_letter_code
_entity_poly.pdbx_strand_id
1 'polypeptide(L)'
;MSQPLPRGGFRWEKDFQSLEKTIASHPADSPEGYILKVDLQYPVELHDMHNTYPLAPERMVVQKEWMLAYQHNLIGKGMAPTEVEKNLHNKERYVLNYCNLQLYLSLGMRLKKIHQALKFKQSPWMEPYIRMNADFRKEARSDFEKDLYKLMNNSVFGKTIENLQASQCQASTCKGEGETAAPDSQPDICVGRHS
;
A
#
# COMPACT_ATOMS: atom_id res chain seq x y z
N MET A 1 4.99 12.09 -9.64
CA MET A 1 3.55 12.17 -9.30
C MET A 1 2.81 12.94 -10.39
N SER A 2 2.71 12.37 -11.57
CA SER A 2 1.95 12.93 -12.71
C SER A 2 0.61 12.23 -12.92
N GLN A 3 0.44 11.02 -12.37
CA GLN A 3 -0.83 10.30 -12.40
C GLN A 3 -1.88 10.97 -11.47
N PRO A 4 -3.18 10.79 -11.76
CA PRO A 4 -4.24 11.34 -10.92
C PRO A 4 -4.14 10.86 -9.46
N LEU A 5 -4.21 11.81 -8.54
CA LEU A 5 -4.18 11.55 -7.10
C LEU A 5 -5.56 11.79 -6.48
N PRO A 6 -5.94 11.05 -5.42
CA PRO A 6 -7.16 11.31 -4.68
C PRO A 6 -7.21 12.74 -4.17
N ARG A 7 -8.31 13.45 -4.42
CA ARG A 7 -8.55 14.82 -3.97
C ARG A 7 -9.59 14.89 -2.86
N GLY A 8 -10.62 14.05 -2.93
CA GLY A 8 -11.70 14.05 -1.94
C GLY A 8 -12.99 13.41 -2.43
N GLY A 9 -14.09 13.61 -1.69
CA GLY A 9 -15.40 13.04 -2.02
C GLY A 9 -15.50 11.54 -1.78
N PHE A 10 -14.79 11.04 -0.76
CA PHE A 10 -14.76 9.64 -0.36
C PHE A 10 -16.16 9.14 0.00
N ARG A 11 -16.61 8.09 -0.68
CA ARG A 11 -17.91 7.43 -0.45
C ARG A 11 -17.77 5.92 -0.61
N TRP A 12 -18.43 5.17 0.27
CA TRP A 12 -18.51 3.72 0.16
C TRP A 12 -19.54 3.33 -0.90
N GLU A 13 -19.13 2.46 -1.82
CA GLU A 13 -20.02 1.89 -2.83
C GLU A 13 -20.67 0.61 -2.28
N LYS A 14 -21.96 0.44 -2.56
CA LYS A 14 -22.77 -0.69 -2.04
C LYS A 14 -23.09 -1.73 -3.11
N ASP A 15 -23.10 -1.32 -4.37
CA ASP A 15 -23.36 -2.23 -5.49
C ASP A 15 -22.04 -2.77 -6.06
N PHE A 16 -21.75 -4.03 -5.77
CA PHE A 16 -20.52 -4.68 -6.19
C PHE A 16 -20.62 -5.34 -7.58
N GLN A 17 -21.82 -5.71 -8.03
CA GLN A 17 -22.00 -6.43 -9.30
C GLN A 17 -21.80 -5.51 -10.52
N SER A 18 -22.34 -4.28 -10.44
CA SER A 18 -22.07 -3.27 -11.47
C SER A 18 -20.62 -2.79 -11.42
N LEU A 19 -20.02 -2.79 -10.22
CA LEU A 19 -18.68 -2.30 -9.99
C LEU A 19 -17.61 -3.13 -10.69
N GLU A 20 -17.70 -4.48 -10.69
CA GLU A 20 -16.74 -5.34 -11.39
C GLU A 20 -16.65 -5.00 -12.88
N LYS A 21 -17.81 -4.88 -13.55
CA LYS A 21 -17.88 -4.50 -14.98
C LYS A 21 -17.36 -3.09 -15.20
N THR A 22 -17.71 -2.17 -14.30
CA THR A 22 -17.27 -0.78 -14.36
C THR A 22 -15.75 -0.71 -14.29
N ILE A 23 -15.12 -1.35 -13.29
CA ILE A 23 -13.67 -1.34 -13.09
C ILE A 23 -12.93 -1.92 -14.30
N ALA A 24 -13.41 -3.01 -14.91
CA ALA A 24 -12.74 -3.59 -16.07
C ALA A 24 -12.62 -2.60 -17.25
N SER A 25 -13.61 -1.71 -17.42
CA SER A 25 -13.66 -0.70 -18.48
C SER A 25 -13.22 0.71 -18.05
N HIS A 26 -12.88 0.91 -16.77
CA HIS A 26 -12.65 2.24 -16.20
C HIS A 26 -11.28 2.80 -16.59
N PRO A 27 -11.17 3.96 -17.24
CA PRO A 27 -9.87 4.51 -17.62
C PRO A 27 -9.10 5.03 -16.40
N ALA A 28 -7.77 4.88 -16.41
CA ALA A 28 -6.88 5.35 -15.34
C ALA A 28 -6.94 6.88 -15.12
N ASP A 29 -7.25 7.64 -16.18
CA ASP A 29 -7.34 9.10 -16.16
C ASP A 29 -8.76 9.61 -15.83
N SER A 30 -9.65 8.73 -15.40
CA SER A 30 -11.00 9.11 -15.00
C SER A 30 -11.00 10.09 -13.82
N PRO A 31 -11.94 11.06 -13.76
CA PRO A 31 -12.08 11.96 -12.62
C PRO A 31 -12.51 11.25 -11.33
N GLU A 32 -12.94 9.98 -11.43
CA GLU A 32 -13.30 9.15 -10.29
C GLU A 32 -12.35 7.97 -10.19
N GLY A 33 -11.97 7.60 -8.96
CA GLY A 33 -11.12 6.46 -8.67
C GLY A 33 -11.71 5.59 -7.56
N TYR A 34 -11.18 4.37 -7.45
CA TYR A 34 -11.64 3.37 -6.48
C TYR A 34 -10.48 2.72 -5.73
N ILE A 35 -10.64 2.57 -4.42
CA ILE A 35 -9.82 1.69 -3.57
C ILE A 35 -10.69 0.52 -3.18
N LEU A 36 -10.20 -0.68 -3.44
CA LEU A 36 -10.98 -1.91 -3.36
C LEU A 36 -10.33 -2.85 -2.34
N LYS A 37 -11.18 -3.52 -1.56
CA LYS A 37 -10.80 -4.63 -0.69
C LYS A 37 -11.32 -5.92 -1.31
N VAL A 38 -10.42 -6.76 -1.83
CA VAL A 38 -10.78 -7.88 -2.69
C VAL A 38 -10.07 -9.18 -2.30
N ASP A 39 -10.67 -10.29 -2.72
CA ASP A 39 -10.03 -11.61 -2.72
C ASP A 39 -9.56 -11.93 -4.13
N LEU A 40 -8.28 -12.27 -4.29
CA LEU A 40 -7.67 -12.65 -5.56
C LEU A 40 -7.19 -14.09 -5.52
N GLN A 41 -7.52 -14.85 -6.54
CA GLN A 41 -6.96 -16.17 -6.79
C GLN A 41 -5.67 -16.03 -7.59
N TYR A 42 -4.66 -16.79 -7.17
CA TYR A 42 -3.43 -16.99 -7.92
C TYR A 42 -3.49 -18.34 -8.64
N PRO A 43 -3.68 -18.39 -9.97
CA PRO A 43 -3.67 -19.64 -10.71
C PRO A 43 -2.28 -20.31 -10.66
N VAL A 44 -2.26 -21.62 -10.43
CA VAL A 44 -1.01 -22.40 -10.33
C VAL A 44 -0.18 -22.34 -11.61
N GLU A 45 -0.84 -22.22 -12.77
CA GLU A 45 -0.22 -22.06 -14.09
C GLU A 45 0.73 -20.85 -14.16
N LEU A 46 0.51 -19.81 -13.35
CA LEU A 46 1.32 -18.60 -13.34
C LEU A 46 2.51 -18.69 -12.39
N HIS A 47 2.62 -19.73 -11.57
CA HIS A 47 3.63 -19.83 -10.51
C HIS A 47 5.06 -19.85 -11.08
N ASP A 48 5.28 -20.60 -12.15
CA ASP A 48 6.60 -20.70 -12.78
C ASP A 48 7.02 -19.36 -13.41
N MET A 49 6.07 -18.68 -14.06
CA MET A 49 6.32 -17.39 -14.73
C MET A 49 6.57 -16.25 -13.73
N HIS A 50 5.85 -16.25 -12.60
CA HIS A 50 5.90 -15.18 -11.62
C HIS A 50 6.77 -15.50 -10.39
N ASN A 51 7.53 -16.59 -10.40
CA ASN A 51 8.36 -17.01 -9.27
C ASN A 51 9.35 -15.90 -8.83
N THR A 52 9.92 -15.17 -9.79
CA THR A 52 10.87 -14.09 -9.48
C THR A 52 10.18 -12.81 -8.98
N TYR A 53 9.00 -12.50 -9.52
CA TYR A 53 8.24 -11.27 -9.24
C TYR A 53 6.76 -11.60 -9.01
N PRO A 54 6.40 -12.07 -7.81
CA PRO A 54 5.01 -12.35 -7.48
C PRO A 54 4.17 -11.07 -7.46
N LEU A 55 2.92 -11.20 -7.87
CA LEU A 55 1.93 -10.12 -7.89
C LEU A 55 1.29 -9.96 -6.51
N ALA A 56 0.90 -8.73 -6.18
CA ALA A 56 0.28 -8.37 -4.91
C ALA A 56 1.12 -8.85 -3.69
N PRO A 57 2.34 -8.34 -3.51
CA PRO A 57 3.15 -8.65 -2.34
C PRO A 57 2.41 -8.23 -1.06
N GLU A 58 2.54 -9.03 -0.01
CA GLU A 58 1.94 -8.79 1.29
C GLU A 58 2.97 -9.10 2.37
N ARG A 59 3.07 -8.24 3.38
CA ARG A 59 3.94 -8.47 4.52
C ARG A 59 3.28 -9.50 5.43
N MET A 60 3.88 -10.68 5.55
CA MET A 60 3.41 -11.74 6.43
C MET A 60 4.56 -12.30 7.26
N VAL A 61 4.25 -12.75 8.48
CA VAL A 61 5.21 -13.48 9.31
C VAL A 61 5.18 -14.95 8.89
N VAL A 62 6.35 -15.52 8.61
CA VAL A 62 6.46 -16.94 8.28
C VAL A 62 6.05 -17.77 9.49
N GLN A 63 5.05 -18.63 9.28
CA GLN A 63 4.60 -19.57 10.29
C GLN A 63 5.68 -20.62 10.54
N LYS A 64 5.80 -21.08 11.79
CA LYS A 64 6.83 -22.06 12.18
C LYS A 64 6.72 -23.32 11.32
N GLU A 65 5.50 -23.72 11.01
CA GLU A 65 5.14 -24.91 10.25
C GLU A 65 5.65 -24.88 8.80
N TRP A 66 5.98 -23.70 8.26
CA TRP A 66 6.49 -23.54 6.89
C TRP A 66 8.02 -23.50 6.84
N MET A 67 8.65 -23.51 8.00
CA MET A 67 10.10 -23.46 8.12
C MET A 67 10.71 -24.85 8.11
N LEU A 68 11.93 -24.93 7.60
CA LEU A 68 12.72 -26.15 7.69
C LEU A 68 13.19 -26.35 9.14
N ALA A 69 13.34 -27.61 9.57
CA ALA A 69 13.82 -27.98 10.92
C ALA A 69 15.07 -27.20 11.37
N TYR A 70 16.00 -26.91 10.46
CA TYR A 70 17.18 -26.10 10.73
C TYR A 70 16.86 -24.63 11.07
N GLN A 71 15.86 -24.02 10.42
CA GLN A 71 15.45 -22.64 10.66
C GLN A 71 14.78 -22.47 12.03
N HIS A 72 14.07 -23.50 12.53
CA HIS A 72 13.55 -23.49 13.90
C HIS A 72 14.65 -23.34 14.96
N ASN A 73 15.79 -23.99 14.75
CA ASN A 73 16.93 -23.93 15.67
C ASN A 73 17.64 -22.56 15.66
N LEU A 74 17.42 -21.73 14.62
CA LEU A 74 18.00 -20.39 14.51
C LEU A 74 17.13 -19.33 15.19
N ILE A 75 15.80 -19.48 15.18
CA ILE A 75 14.90 -18.56 15.90
C ILE A 75 15.16 -18.62 17.41
N GLY A 76 15.43 -19.81 17.95
CA GLY A 76 15.79 -19.99 19.37
C GLY A 76 17.08 -19.26 19.80
N LYS A 77 17.90 -18.81 18.84
CA LYS A 77 19.15 -18.06 19.09
C LYS A 77 18.97 -16.53 18.98
N GLY A 78 17.73 -16.03 19.02
CA GLY A 78 17.42 -14.59 19.00
C GLY A 78 17.27 -13.98 17.61
N MET A 79 17.11 -14.80 16.57
CA MET A 79 16.84 -14.31 15.22
C MET A 79 15.34 -13.97 15.09
N ALA A 80 15.02 -12.73 14.71
CA ALA A 80 13.64 -12.27 14.55
C ALA A 80 12.88 -13.12 13.51
N PRO A 81 11.55 -13.29 13.65
CA PRO A 81 10.73 -14.00 12.67
C PRO A 81 10.96 -13.42 11.27
N THR A 82 11.14 -14.29 10.28
CA THR A 82 11.28 -13.83 8.89
C THR A 82 9.94 -13.28 8.43
N GLU A 83 9.91 -11.99 8.15
CA GLU A 83 8.79 -11.38 7.44
C GLU A 83 9.02 -11.57 5.94
N VAL A 84 8.06 -12.17 5.28
CA VAL A 84 8.11 -12.41 3.83
C VAL A 84 7.12 -11.47 3.18
N GLU A 85 7.59 -10.78 2.14
CA GLU A 85 6.77 -9.89 1.32
C GLU A 85 6.32 -10.55 0.00
N LYS A 86 7.02 -11.60 -0.42
CA LYS A 86 6.90 -12.24 -1.74
C LYS A 86 6.38 -13.67 -1.58
N ASN A 87 5.11 -13.89 -1.87
CA ASN A 87 4.51 -15.21 -1.92
C ASN A 87 3.56 -15.33 -3.13
N LEU A 88 3.30 -16.57 -3.56
CA LEU A 88 2.40 -16.90 -4.68
C LEU A 88 1.05 -17.43 -4.18
N HIS A 89 0.68 -17.12 -2.93
CA HIS A 89 -0.57 -17.59 -2.36
C HIS A 89 -1.76 -16.76 -2.85
N ASN A 90 -2.96 -17.32 -2.66
CA ASN A 90 -4.19 -16.55 -2.82
C ASN A 90 -4.19 -15.36 -1.86
N LYS A 91 -4.73 -14.24 -2.32
CA LYS A 91 -4.81 -13.01 -1.53
C LYS A 91 -6.22 -12.87 -1.00
N GLU A 92 -6.36 -12.66 0.29
CA GLU A 92 -7.65 -12.45 0.94
C GLU A 92 -7.70 -11.05 1.52
N ARG A 93 -8.83 -10.35 1.35
CA ARG A 93 -9.07 -9.01 1.89
C ARG A 93 -7.97 -7.99 1.55
N TYR A 94 -7.33 -8.16 0.40
CA TYR A 94 -6.24 -7.32 -0.05
C TYR A 94 -6.76 -5.95 -0.47
N VAL A 95 -6.10 -4.89 0.01
CA VAL A 95 -6.49 -3.50 -0.30
C VAL A 95 -5.61 -2.98 -1.44
N LEU A 96 -6.24 -2.55 -2.52
CA LEU A 96 -5.54 -2.10 -3.72
C LEU A 96 -6.29 -0.99 -4.45
N ASN A 97 -5.55 -0.22 -5.27
CA ASN A 97 -6.14 0.74 -6.21
C ASN A 97 -6.69 -0.01 -7.44
N TYR A 98 -7.79 0.49 -8.02
CA TYR A 98 -8.40 -0.11 -9.20
C TYR A 98 -7.45 -0.28 -10.41
N CYS A 99 -6.50 0.62 -10.63
CA CYS A 99 -5.49 0.49 -11.69
C CYS A 99 -4.63 -0.76 -11.47
N ASN A 100 -4.25 -1.05 -10.21
CA ASN A 100 -3.51 -2.25 -9.87
C ASN A 100 -4.37 -3.49 -10.06
N LEU A 101 -5.68 -3.42 -9.78
CA LEU A 101 -6.60 -4.54 -10.04
C LEU A 101 -6.62 -4.89 -11.53
N GLN A 102 -6.80 -3.89 -12.39
CA GLN A 102 -6.81 -4.06 -13.84
C GLN A 102 -5.50 -4.71 -14.32
N LEU A 103 -4.37 -4.22 -13.81
CA LEU A 103 -3.06 -4.82 -14.10
C LEU A 103 -3.01 -6.28 -13.68
N TYR A 104 -3.40 -6.62 -12.45
CA TYR A 104 -3.37 -7.99 -11.96
C TYR A 104 -4.28 -8.93 -12.75
N LEU A 105 -5.46 -8.46 -13.15
CA LEU A 105 -6.37 -9.20 -14.03
C LEU A 105 -5.75 -9.42 -15.42
N SER A 106 -5.08 -8.40 -15.98
CA SER A 106 -4.39 -8.52 -17.28
C SER A 106 -3.22 -9.50 -17.24
N LEU A 107 -2.57 -9.66 -16.08
CA LEU A 107 -1.48 -10.62 -15.85
C LEU A 107 -2.00 -12.01 -15.45
N GLY A 108 -3.32 -12.23 -15.45
CA GLY A 108 -3.94 -13.54 -15.28
C GLY A 108 -4.42 -13.88 -13.87
N MET A 109 -4.32 -12.97 -12.89
CA MET A 109 -4.99 -13.18 -11.60
C MET A 109 -6.51 -13.22 -11.77
N ARG A 110 -7.22 -13.95 -10.91
CA ARG A 110 -8.69 -14.02 -10.96
C ARG A 110 -9.30 -13.35 -9.74
N LEU A 111 -10.20 -12.40 -9.96
CA LEU A 111 -10.99 -11.79 -8.89
C LEU A 111 -12.02 -12.80 -8.38
N LYS A 112 -12.01 -13.09 -7.07
CA LYS A 112 -13.00 -13.97 -6.42
C LYS A 112 -14.18 -13.18 -5.86
N LYS A 113 -13.89 -12.11 -5.12
CA LYS A 113 -14.90 -11.34 -4.40
C LYS A 113 -14.43 -9.92 -4.11
N ILE A 114 -15.33 -8.96 -4.22
CA ILE A 114 -15.16 -7.60 -3.66
C ILE A 114 -15.87 -7.53 -2.31
N HIS A 115 -15.14 -7.14 -1.25
CA HIS A 115 -15.70 -6.95 0.08
C HIS A 115 -16.15 -5.51 0.31
N GLN A 116 -15.32 -4.56 -0.11
CA GLN A 116 -15.56 -3.13 0.10
C GLN A 116 -14.95 -2.34 -1.04
N ALA A 117 -15.59 -1.23 -1.39
CA ALA A 117 -15.12 -0.32 -2.41
C ALA A 117 -15.32 1.12 -1.95
N LEU A 118 -14.23 1.89 -1.95
CA LEU A 118 -14.19 3.29 -1.61
C LEU A 118 -14.00 4.10 -2.89
N LYS A 119 -15.03 4.83 -3.29
CA LYS A 119 -15.03 5.74 -4.43
C LYS A 119 -14.53 7.12 -3.99
N PHE A 120 -13.70 7.76 -4.82
CA PHE A 120 -13.20 9.12 -4.59
C PHE A 120 -13.05 9.89 -5.91
N LYS A 121 -12.94 11.21 -5.81
CA LYS A 121 -12.57 12.06 -6.94
C LYS A 121 -11.05 12.16 -7.01
N GLN A 122 -10.49 12.06 -8.21
CA GLN A 122 -9.05 12.17 -8.45
C GLN A 122 -8.75 13.16 -9.58
N SER A 123 -7.59 13.79 -9.52
CA SER A 123 -7.08 14.64 -10.59
C SER A 123 -5.55 14.72 -10.53
N PRO A 124 -4.86 15.03 -11.64
CA PRO A 124 -3.40 15.21 -11.66
C PRO A 124 -2.99 16.58 -11.10
N TRP A 125 -3.53 16.98 -9.94
CA TRP A 125 -3.34 18.32 -9.38
C TRP A 125 -1.88 18.62 -8.99
N MET A 126 -1.05 17.60 -8.79
CA MET A 126 0.36 17.75 -8.45
C MET A 126 1.27 17.78 -9.70
N GLU A 127 0.76 17.38 -10.86
CA GLU A 127 1.55 17.32 -12.09
C GLU A 127 2.22 18.67 -12.44
N PRO A 128 1.54 19.84 -12.37
CA PRO A 128 2.16 21.12 -12.71
C PRO A 128 3.35 21.45 -11.81
N TYR A 129 3.24 21.13 -10.51
CA TYR A 129 4.31 21.34 -9.54
C TYR A 129 5.53 20.45 -9.82
N ILE A 130 5.30 19.16 -10.10
CA ILE A 130 6.39 18.22 -10.40
C ILE A 130 7.09 18.59 -11.70
N ARG A 131 6.32 18.99 -12.73
CA ARG A 131 6.85 19.45 -14.01
C ARG A 131 7.71 20.69 -13.83
N MET A 132 7.22 21.70 -13.11
CA MET A 132 7.97 22.92 -12.80
C MET A 132 9.31 22.62 -12.12
N ASN A 133 9.33 21.75 -11.10
CA ASN A 133 10.57 21.38 -10.43
C ASN A 133 11.51 20.55 -11.32
N ALA A 134 10.98 19.74 -12.24
CA ALA A 134 11.78 19.00 -13.22
C ALA A 134 12.44 19.95 -14.23
N ASP A 135 11.73 20.98 -14.67
CA ASP A 135 12.24 22.01 -15.56
C ASP A 135 13.34 22.83 -14.88
N PHE A 136 13.11 23.29 -13.64
CA PHE A 136 14.15 23.98 -12.87
C PHE A 136 15.38 23.11 -12.60
N ARG A 137 15.19 21.81 -12.36
CA ARG A 137 16.30 20.86 -12.20
C ARG A 137 17.10 20.69 -13.50
N LYS A 138 16.46 20.79 -14.66
CA LYS A 138 17.12 20.71 -15.98
C LYS A 138 17.94 21.97 -16.27
N GLU A 139 17.46 23.13 -15.83
CA GLU A 139 18.12 24.43 -16.03
C GLU A 139 19.23 24.71 -15.00
N ALA A 140 19.18 24.04 -13.85
CA ALA A 140 20.15 24.17 -12.77
C ALA A 140 21.59 23.91 -13.23
N ARG A 141 22.48 24.85 -12.88
CA ARG A 141 23.91 24.80 -13.26
C ARG A 141 24.76 24.19 -12.16
N SER A 142 24.30 24.30 -10.91
CA SER A 142 24.98 23.76 -9.73
C SER A 142 24.37 22.43 -9.30
N ASP A 143 25.21 21.53 -8.79
CA ASP A 143 24.74 20.26 -8.23
C ASP A 143 23.89 20.48 -6.96
N PHE A 144 24.14 21.56 -6.21
CA PHE A 144 23.30 21.97 -5.09
C PHE A 144 21.84 22.25 -5.51
N GLU A 145 21.65 23.03 -6.58
CA GLU A 145 20.31 23.38 -7.09
C GLU A 145 19.57 22.14 -7.60
N LYS A 146 20.28 21.24 -8.29
CA LYS A 146 19.70 19.98 -8.76
C LYS A 146 19.20 19.11 -7.60
N ASP A 147 19.96 19.05 -6.51
CA ASP A 147 19.60 18.30 -5.32
C ASP A 147 18.44 18.95 -4.56
N LEU A 148 18.38 20.28 -4.53
CA LEU A 148 17.26 21.02 -3.95
C LEU A 148 15.93 20.66 -4.65
N TYR A 149 15.85 20.78 -5.98
CA TYR A 149 14.61 20.48 -6.72
C TYR A 149 14.22 19.00 -6.64
N LYS A 150 15.21 18.10 -6.57
CA LYS A 150 14.98 16.67 -6.29
C LYS A 150 14.35 16.48 -4.91
N LEU A 151 14.90 17.14 -3.89
CA LEU A 151 14.40 17.05 -2.51
C LEU A 151 12.98 17.60 -2.38
N MET A 152 12.65 18.69 -3.09
CA MET A 152 11.30 19.26 -3.08
C MET A 152 10.25 18.25 -3.58
N ASN A 153 10.55 17.56 -4.68
CA ASN A 153 9.66 16.51 -5.21
C ASN A 153 9.53 15.31 -4.25
N ASN A 154 10.64 14.86 -3.65
CA ASN A 154 10.65 13.73 -2.73
C ASN A 154 9.94 14.05 -1.40
N SER A 155 10.14 15.26 -0.88
CA SER A 155 9.55 15.72 0.39
C SER A 155 8.04 15.74 0.34
N VAL A 156 7.46 16.24 -0.76
CA VAL A 156 6.01 16.25 -0.95
C VAL A 156 5.45 14.82 -0.97
N PHE A 157 6.10 13.90 -1.66
CA PHE A 157 5.69 12.49 -1.66
C PHE A 157 5.69 11.90 -0.25
N GLY A 158 6.81 12.04 0.47
CA GLY A 158 6.96 11.52 1.83
C GLY A 158 5.90 12.06 2.79
N LYS A 159 5.59 13.36 2.69
CA LYS A 159 4.54 13.99 3.51
C LYS A 159 3.13 13.49 3.20
N THR A 160 2.84 13.13 1.95
CA THR A 160 1.50 12.59 1.59
C THR A 160 1.23 11.18 2.09
N ILE A 161 2.28 10.41 2.39
CA ILE A 161 2.19 9.02 2.88
C ILE A 161 2.55 8.88 4.36
N GLU A 162 2.79 9.99 5.06
CA GLU A 162 3.24 10.00 6.44
C GLU A 162 2.16 9.42 7.38
N ASN A 163 2.55 8.42 8.18
CA ASN A 163 1.69 7.89 9.22
C ASN A 163 1.68 8.83 10.43
N LEU A 164 0.63 9.63 10.55
CA LEU A 164 0.47 10.59 11.65
C LEU A 164 0.37 9.93 13.04
N GLN A 165 -0.08 8.68 13.12
CA GLN A 165 -0.22 7.97 14.40
C GLN A 165 1.13 7.48 14.96
N ALA A 166 2.02 6.98 14.11
CA ALA A 166 3.37 6.60 14.53
C ALA A 166 4.19 7.81 15.02
N SER A 167 3.92 8.98 14.44
CA SER A 167 4.60 10.24 14.77
C SER A 167 4.20 10.77 16.17
N GLN A 168 2.95 10.55 16.61
CA GLN A 168 2.50 10.91 17.96
C GLN A 168 3.06 9.97 19.04
N CYS A 169 3.16 8.67 18.76
CA CYS A 169 3.72 7.70 19.72
C CYS A 169 5.20 7.97 20.03
N GLN A 170 6.00 8.43 19.06
CA GLN A 170 7.39 8.82 19.33
C GLN A 170 7.47 10.07 20.23
N ALA A 171 6.59 11.05 20.03
CA ALA A 171 6.54 12.25 20.87
C ALA A 171 6.09 11.95 22.32
N SER A 172 5.22 10.96 22.53
CA SER A 172 4.83 10.51 23.88
C SER A 172 5.92 9.66 24.55
N THR A 173 6.71 8.90 23.79
CA THR A 173 7.83 8.12 24.36
C THR A 173 9.02 9.02 24.75
N CYS A 174 9.13 10.21 24.15
CA CYS A 174 10.10 11.24 24.58
C CYS A 174 9.65 12.09 25.79
N LYS A 175 8.50 11.78 26.41
CA LYS A 175 8.03 12.38 27.66
C LYS A 175 7.70 11.29 28.67
N GLY A 176 8.72 10.68 29.26
CA GLY A 176 8.55 9.77 30.38
C GLY A 176 9.67 8.73 30.47
N GLU A 177 10.86 9.15 30.90
CA GLU A 177 11.73 8.22 31.59
C GLU A 177 11.15 8.03 33.01
N GLY A 178 10.47 6.91 33.19
CA GLY A 178 9.89 6.53 34.47
C GLY A 178 8.85 5.43 34.31
N GLU A 179 9.24 4.23 34.73
CA GLU A 179 8.40 3.07 35.04
C GLU A 179 8.13 2.04 33.92
N THR A 180 8.72 0.87 34.17
CA THR A 180 8.57 -0.43 33.54
C THR A 180 7.16 -1.02 33.72
N ALA A 181 6.51 -1.45 32.64
CA ALA A 181 5.48 -2.49 32.70
C ALA A 181 5.37 -3.24 31.36
N ALA A 182 5.20 -4.56 31.45
CA ALA A 182 5.25 -5.54 30.36
C ALA A 182 4.08 -5.45 29.35
N PRO A 183 4.22 -5.99 28.12
CA PRO A 183 3.15 -5.99 27.13
C PRO A 183 2.30 -7.26 27.26
N ASP A 184 1.07 -7.12 27.75
CA ASP A 184 0.01 -8.11 27.54
C ASP A 184 -0.81 -7.79 26.29
N SER A 185 -1.11 -8.85 25.56
CA SER A 185 -1.71 -8.93 24.23
C SER A 185 -3.18 -8.52 24.16
N GLN A 186 -3.55 -7.67 23.19
CA GLN A 186 -4.56 -7.87 22.12
C GLN A 186 -5.02 -6.52 21.52
N PRO A 187 -5.16 -6.38 20.19
CA PRO A 187 -5.70 -5.17 19.59
C PRO A 187 -7.23 -5.22 19.52
N ASP A 188 -7.90 -4.53 20.45
CA ASP A 188 -9.33 -4.25 20.34
C ASP A 188 -9.59 -3.12 19.33
N ILE A 189 -10.41 -3.45 18.33
CA ILE A 189 -10.93 -2.54 17.31
C ILE A 189 -12.00 -1.66 17.99
N CYS A 190 -11.60 -0.50 18.51
CA CYS A 190 -12.54 0.48 19.04
C CYS A 190 -13.10 1.36 17.92
N VAL A 191 -14.34 1.05 17.56
CA VAL A 191 -15.25 1.84 16.72
C VAL A 191 -15.52 3.19 17.41
N GLY A 192 -15.08 4.29 16.77
CA GLY A 192 -15.38 5.65 17.23
C GLY A 192 -16.87 5.97 17.11
N ARG A 193 -17.56 5.95 18.26
CA ARG A 193 -18.87 6.60 18.45
C ARG A 193 -18.67 8.11 18.66
N HIS A 194 -19.40 8.86 17.83
CA HIS A 194 -20.22 10.02 18.16
C HIS A 194 -19.63 11.35 18.69
N SER A 195 -20.05 12.39 17.95
CA SER A 195 -20.67 13.64 18.41
C SER A 195 -19.77 14.74 18.96
#